data_AF-A0A929N0P7-F1
#
_entry.id   AF-A0A929N0P7-F1
#
_cell.length_a   1.000
_cell.length_b   1.000
_cell.length_c   1.000
_cell.angle_alpha   90.00
_cell.angle_beta   90.00
_cell.angle_gamma   90.00
#
_symmetry.space_group_name_H-M   'P 1'
#
loop_
_entity.id
_entity.type
_entity.pdbx_description
1 polymer ?
#
loop_
_entity_poly.entity_id
_entity_poly.type
_entity_poly.pdbx_seq_one_letter_code
_entity_poly.pdbx_strand_id
1 'polypeptide(L)'
;ALTLACALFALALARSARPSQEPWDSAALKRTGRLALAACLVPLLAMAGGAWERSAQESAFAGASTYTMSLDERVHAVRSPLVPAVSAQAALSARAGRILVLTGSPSDTLTAQIWRGNGRAMTEGSPLTRALALARSRAAAQRGEIDDPATASLAGLALTLVVYPDEATATALADHGIDTILVPLGAPGGDDIAQGLARAPGLEKVGDTDAGAVWRLRPDGAQSARVRILATGGGWANVGSTNLTTDGAVEASGPTVTLAERADSGWRATLDGRSLDPVASADGWSQSFALVGAGRLTIVHRAWWTYPWWAVSGLALVVAAAGSVPLRRRS
;
A
#
# COMPACT_ATOMS: atom_id res chain seq x y z
N ALA A 1 1.47 6.16 26.40
CA ALA A 1 2.77 5.44 26.39
C ALA A 1 3.91 6.33 25.89
N LEU A 2 3.80 6.94 24.70
CA LEU A 2 4.85 7.79 24.11
C LEU A 2 5.24 9.02 24.97
N THR A 3 4.26 9.64 25.64
CA THR A 3 4.46 10.82 26.50
C THR A 3 5.23 10.50 27.79
N LEU A 4 5.02 9.32 28.36
CA LEU A 4 5.70 8.85 29.57
C LEU A 4 7.15 8.45 29.27
N ALA A 5 7.40 7.85 28.11
CA ALA A 5 8.74 7.56 27.62
C ALA A 5 9.55 8.84 27.31
N CYS A 6 8.92 9.84 26.69
CA CYS A 6 9.56 11.14 26.45
C CYS A 6 9.88 11.87 27.76
N ALA A 7 9.00 11.82 28.75
CA ALA A 7 9.22 12.42 30.08
C ALA A 7 10.38 11.74 30.83
N LEU A 8 10.47 10.41 30.78
CA LEU A 8 11.57 9.65 31.39
C LEU A 8 12.90 9.88 30.67
N PHE A 9 12.88 10.01 29.34
CA PHE A 9 14.07 10.33 28.54
C PHE A 9 14.58 11.76 28.82
N ALA A 10 13.68 12.73 28.94
CA ALA A 10 14.02 14.09 29.34
C ALA A 10 14.60 14.15 30.76
N LEU A 11 14.07 13.35 31.70
CA LEU A 11 14.60 13.25 33.06
C LEU A 11 15.99 12.60 33.11
N ALA A 12 16.25 11.62 32.24
CA ALA A 12 17.55 10.97 32.11
C ALA A 12 18.60 11.92 31.52
N LEU A 13 18.25 12.69 30.49
CA LEU A 13 19.08 13.75 29.91
C LEU A 13 19.38 14.88 30.91
N ALA A 14 18.37 15.29 31.69
CA ALA A 14 18.55 16.30 32.73
C ALA A 14 19.48 15.84 33.88
N ARG A 15 19.61 14.52 34.09
CA ARG A 15 20.55 13.94 35.05
C ARG A 15 21.95 13.78 34.50
N SER A 16 22.12 13.49 33.20
CA SER A 16 23.42 13.39 32.55
C SER A 16 24.05 14.75 32.23
N ALA A 17 23.26 15.82 32.15
CA ALA A 17 23.73 17.18 31.88
C ALA A 17 24.27 17.93 33.12
N ARG A 18 24.20 17.35 34.33
CA ARG A 18 24.85 17.95 35.51
C ARG A 18 26.36 17.70 35.40
N PRO A 19 27.22 18.74 35.47
CA PRO A 19 28.66 18.54 35.46
C PRO A 19 29.05 17.72 36.70
N SER A 20 29.36 16.44 36.51
CA SER A 20 29.79 15.58 37.61
C SER A 20 31.22 15.95 37.99
N GLN A 21 31.42 16.37 39.23
CA GLN A 21 32.76 16.49 39.84
C GLN A 21 33.41 15.13 40.12
N GLU A 22 32.76 14.02 39.75
CA GLU A 22 33.32 12.68 39.91
C GLU A 22 34.28 12.32 38.76
N PRO A 23 35.41 11.66 39.07
CA PRO A 23 36.31 11.14 38.05
C PRO A 23 35.57 10.16 37.14
N TRP A 24 35.82 10.27 35.83
CA TRP A 24 35.15 9.55 34.73
C TRP A 24 35.09 8.02 34.89
N ASP A 25 35.91 7.47 35.78
CA ASP A 25 36.04 6.04 36.04
C ASP A 25 35.22 5.51 37.23
N SER A 26 34.40 6.35 37.86
CA SER A 26 33.62 5.98 39.05
C SER A 26 32.61 4.85 38.76
N ALA A 27 32.48 3.92 39.72
CA ALA A 27 31.52 2.83 39.63
C ALA A 27 30.06 3.34 39.57
N ALA A 28 29.80 4.55 40.08
CA ALA A 28 28.51 5.21 40.02
C ALA A 28 28.15 5.63 38.59
N LEU A 29 29.09 6.23 37.85
CA LEU A 29 28.90 6.56 36.42
C LEU A 29 28.69 5.32 35.54
N LYS A 30 29.37 4.22 35.86
CA LYS A 30 29.17 2.92 35.19
C LYS A 30 27.78 2.33 35.44
N ARG A 31 27.19 2.56 36.63
CA ARG A 31 25.81 2.13 36.94
C ARG A 31 24.77 3.03 36.27
N THR A 32 24.97 4.35 36.26
CA THR A 32 24.04 5.28 35.60
C THR A 32 24.03 5.11 34.09
N GLY A 33 25.19 4.86 33.46
CA GLY A 33 25.28 4.54 32.03
C GLY A 33 24.55 3.23 31.66
N ARG A 34 24.68 2.18 32.49
CA ARG A 34 23.95 0.90 32.31
C ARG A 34 22.44 1.06 32.49
N LEU A 35 22.02 1.88 33.46
CA LEU A 35 20.60 2.17 33.69
C LEU A 35 19.99 3.00 32.55
N ALA A 36 20.73 3.97 32.01
CA ALA A 36 20.30 4.75 30.85
C ALA A 36 20.19 3.88 29.58
N LEU A 37 21.14 2.96 29.39
CA LEU A 37 21.14 1.98 28.30
C LEU A 37 19.98 0.99 28.44
N ALA A 38 19.71 0.49 29.65
CA ALA A 38 18.54 -0.33 29.95
C ALA A 38 17.22 0.43 29.72
N ALA A 39 17.14 1.70 30.13
CA ALA A 39 15.97 2.54 29.92
C ALA A 39 15.68 2.84 28.43
N CYS A 40 16.71 2.83 27.56
CA CYS A 40 16.53 2.92 26.11
C CYS A 40 16.23 1.57 25.45
N LEU A 41 16.80 0.46 25.96
CA LEU A 41 16.58 -0.89 25.42
C LEU A 41 15.22 -1.46 25.76
N VAL A 42 14.66 -1.17 26.94
CA VAL A 42 13.34 -1.69 27.36
C VAL A 42 12.20 -1.28 26.40
N PRO A 43 12.04 -0.02 25.97
CA PRO A 43 11.02 0.33 24.98
C PRO A 43 11.30 -0.26 23.60
N LEU A 44 12.58 -0.38 23.19
CA LEU A 44 12.99 -1.02 21.93
C LEU A 44 12.68 -2.53 21.93
N LEU A 45 12.93 -3.21 23.05
CA LEU A 45 12.59 -4.61 23.28
C LEU A 45 11.09 -4.82 23.49
N ALA A 46 10.32 -3.85 23.99
CA ALA A 46 8.87 -3.95 24.05
C ALA A 46 8.23 -3.83 22.66
N MET A 47 8.76 -2.95 21.79
CA MET A 47 8.33 -2.88 20.39
C MET A 47 8.78 -4.12 19.58
N ALA A 48 9.99 -4.61 19.83
CA ALA A 48 10.48 -5.86 19.25
C ALA A 48 9.78 -7.10 19.84
N GLY A 49 9.37 -7.07 21.10
CA GLY A 49 8.68 -8.15 21.81
C GLY A 49 7.29 -8.40 21.26
N GLY A 50 6.55 -7.35 20.93
CA GLY A 50 5.30 -7.48 20.16
C GLY A 50 5.48 -7.99 18.72
N ALA A 51 6.70 -7.91 18.17
CA ALA A 51 7.06 -8.56 16.92
C ALA A 51 7.55 -10.00 17.15
N TRP A 52 8.20 -10.29 18.28
CA TRP A 52 8.72 -11.61 18.66
C TRP A 52 7.60 -12.57 19.11
N GLU A 53 6.59 -12.08 19.83
CA GLU A 53 5.38 -12.85 20.14
C GLU A 53 4.60 -13.21 18.87
N ARG A 54 4.57 -12.29 17.89
CA ARG A 54 4.00 -12.58 16.55
C ARG A 54 4.87 -13.56 15.76
N SER A 55 6.19 -13.42 15.76
CA SER A 55 7.06 -14.36 15.05
C SER A 55 7.09 -15.73 15.72
N ALA A 56 6.91 -15.81 17.05
CA ALA A 56 6.77 -17.06 17.80
C ALA A 56 5.42 -17.74 17.50
N GLN A 57 4.34 -16.97 17.33
CA GLN A 57 3.08 -17.47 16.78
C GLN A 57 3.25 -17.95 15.33
N GLU A 58 3.97 -17.20 14.48
CA GLU A 58 4.31 -17.61 13.10
C GLU A 58 5.19 -18.87 13.06
N SER A 59 6.10 -19.05 14.03
CA SER A 59 6.94 -20.26 14.16
C SER A 59 6.10 -21.49 14.50
N ALA A 60 5.08 -21.31 15.35
CA ALA A 60 4.12 -22.36 15.67
C ALA A 60 3.25 -22.74 14.46
N PHE A 61 2.92 -21.76 13.60
CA PHE A 61 2.25 -22.01 12.31
C PHE A 61 3.19 -22.61 11.24
N ALA A 62 4.47 -22.25 11.22
CA ALA A 62 5.46 -22.76 10.27
C ALA A 62 5.85 -24.23 10.54
N GLY A 63 5.72 -24.68 11.79
CA GLY A 63 5.88 -26.09 12.18
C GLY A 63 4.60 -26.93 12.07
N ALA A 64 3.44 -26.30 11.82
CA ALA A 64 2.18 -26.99 11.67
C ALA A 64 2.07 -27.58 10.26
N SER A 65 1.81 -28.88 10.17
CA SER A 65 1.53 -29.52 8.88
C SER A 65 0.24 -28.96 8.27
N THR A 66 0.15 -28.94 6.94
CA THR A 66 -1.06 -28.54 6.20
C THR A 66 -2.32 -29.27 6.68
N TYR A 67 -2.16 -30.53 7.13
CA TYR A 67 -3.22 -31.33 7.74
C TYR A 67 -3.70 -30.73 9.07
N THR A 68 -2.79 -30.36 9.97
CA THR A 68 -3.14 -29.74 11.26
C THR A 68 -3.77 -28.36 11.11
N MET A 69 -3.37 -27.57 10.10
CA MET A 69 -4.05 -26.32 9.76
C MET A 69 -5.45 -26.56 9.18
N SER A 70 -5.63 -27.60 8.36
CA SER A 70 -6.94 -27.93 7.76
C SER A 70 -7.97 -28.47 8.76
N LEU A 71 -7.52 -28.87 9.95
CA LEU A 71 -8.36 -29.29 11.07
C LEU A 71 -8.75 -28.12 11.97
N ASP A 72 -8.12 -26.95 11.83
CA ASP A 72 -8.57 -25.75 12.53
C ASP A 72 -9.88 -25.28 11.89
N GLU A 73 -10.94 -25.20 12.70
CA GLU A 73 -12.30 -24.89 12.26
C GLU A 73 -12.41 -23.49 11.63
N ARG A 74 -11.35 -22.68 11.76
CA ARG A 74 -11.21 -21.32 11.22
C ARG A 74 -10.36 -21.22 9.96
N VAL A 75 -9.65 -22.28 9.56
CA VAL A 75 -8.75 -22.27 8.41
C VAL A 75 -9.24 -23.28 7.38
N HIS A 76 -10.12 -22.81 6.50
CA HIS A 76 -10.50 -23.58 5.32
C HIS A 76 -9.39 -23.45 4.27
N ALA A 77 -8.90 -24.59 3.77
CA ALA A 77 -8.14 -24.61 2.53
C ALA A 77 -8.97 -23.87 1.45
N VAL A 78 -8.36 -22.92 0.75
CA VAL A 78 -9.02 -22.15 -0.32
C VAL A 78 -9.39 -23.15 -1.43
N ARG A 79 -10.63 -23.65 -1.41
CA ARG A 79 -11.11 -24.68 -2.35
C ARG A 79 -11.35 -24.12 -3.75
N SER A 80 -11.51 -22.80 -3.86
CA SER A 80 -11.72 -22.08 -5.12
C SER A 80 -10.88 -20.79 -5.13
N PRO A 81 -10.19 -20.47 -6.24
CA PRO A 81 -9.36 -19.27 -6.32
C PRO A 81 -10.21 -18.01 -6.07
N LEU A 82 -9.74 -17.13 -5.18
CA LEU A 82 -10.41 -15.86 -4.84
C LEU A 82 -10.47 -14.91 -6.05
N VAL A 83 -9.56 -15.08 -7.00
CA VAL A 83 -9.41 -14.24 -8.18
C VAL A 83 -9.44 -15.10 -9.44
N PRO A 84 -10.22 -14.73 -10.47
CA PRO A 84 -10.21 -15.39 -11.77
C PRO A 84 -8.82 -15.42 -12.42
N ALA A 85 -8.51 -16.48 -13.17
CA ALA A 85 -7.20 -16.63 -13.82
C ALA A 85 -6.83 -15.44 -14.74
N VAL A 86 -7.80 -14.89 -15.48
CA VAL A 86 -7.60 -13.72 -16.35
C VAL A 86 -7.17 -12.49 -15.55
N SER A 87 -7.81 -12.26 -14.40
CA SER A 87 -7.49 -11.18 -13.48
C SER A 87 -6.11 -11.35 -12.86
N ALA A 88 -5.75 -12.59 -12.46
CA ALA A 88 -4.43 -12.91 -11.93
C ALA A 88 -3.34 -12.69 -12.99
N GLN A 89 -3.57 -13.12 -14.24
CA GLN A 89 -2.65 -12.90 -15.35
C GLN A 89 -2.43 -11.42 -15.65
N ALA A 90 -3.50 -10.62 -15.65
CA ALA A 90 -3.41 -9.17 -15.84
C ALA A 90 -2.60 -8.48 -14.72
N ALA A 91 -2.81 -8.89 -13.47
CA ALA A 91 -2.10 -8.36 -12.30
C ALA A 91 -0.61 -8.70 -12.30
N LEU A 92 -0.25 -9.89 -12.80
CA LEU A 92 1.15 -10.33 -12.92
C LEU A 92 1.85 -9.81 -14.18
N SER A 93 1.10 -9.26 -15.14
CA SER A 93 1.68 -8.68 -16.35
C SER A 93 2.44 -7.40 -16.07
N ALA A 94 3.26 -6.97 -17.03
CA ALA A 94 3.96 -5.68 -16.98
C ALA A 94 3.01 -4.47 -16.89
N ARG A 95 1.71 -4.64 -17.13
CA ARG A 95 0.72 -3.55 -16.94
C ARG A 95 0.32 -3.36 -15.48
N ALA A 96 0.60 -4.35 -14.61
CA ALA A 96 0.16 -4.40 -13.21
C ALA A 96 -1.36 -4.10 -13.08
N GLY A 97 -2.17 -4.80 -13.88
CA GLY A 97 -3.61 -4.59 -13.95
C GLY A 97 -4.31 -4.88 -12.64
N ARG A 98 -5.24 -4.03 -12.25
CA ARG A 98 -5.96 -4.14 -10.96
C ARG A 98 -7.35 -4.73 -11.16
N ILE A 99 -7.88 -5.24 -10.07
CA ILE A 99 -9.20 -5.87 -10.05
C ILE A 99 -10.11 -4.98 -9.23
N LEU A 100 -11.22 -4.53 -9.82
CA LEU A 100 -12.28 -3.85 -9.09
C LEU A 100 -13.30 -4.89 -8.65
N VAL A 101 -13.45 -5.08 -7.34
CA VAL A 101 -14.45 -5.95 -6.76
C VAL A 101 -15.65 -5.11 -6.35
N LEU A 102 -16.81 -5.46 -6.90
CA LEU A 102 -18.08 -4.81 -6.63
C LEU A 102 -18.97 -5.77 -5.85
N THR A 103 -19.44 -5.31 -4.69
CA THR A 103 -20.42 -6.03 -3.88
C THR A 103 -21.52 -5.06 -3.47
N GLY A 104 -22.77 -5.44 -3.71
CA GLY A 104 -23.91 -4.73 -3.16
C GLY A 104 -24.11 -5.08 -1.68
N SER A 105 -25.05 -4.37 -1.08
CA SER A 105 -25.54 -4.61 0.26
C SER A 105 -27.07 -4.66 0.20
N PRO A 106 -27.71 -5.44 1.09
CA PRO A 106 -29.17 -5.40 1.26
C PRO A 106 -29.69 -4.00 1.62
N SER A 107 -28.83 -3.13 2.13
CA SER A 107 -29.14 -1.74 2.51
C SER A 107 -28.97 -0.73 1.37
N ASP A 108 -29.00 -1.18 0.11
CA ASP A 108 -28.81 -0.35 -1.09
C ASP A 108 -27.47 0.40 -1.14
N THR A 109 -26.42 -0.19 -0.54
CA THR A 109 -25.07 0.36 -0.59
C THR A 109 -24.18 -0.45 -1.52
N LEU A 110 -23.49 0.25 -2.42
CA LEU A 110 -22.48 -0.34 -3.29
C LEU A 110 -21.10 -0.22 -2.64
N THR A 111 -20.39 -1.34 -2.51
CA THR A 111 -19.00 -1.37 -2.06
C THR A 111 -18.09 -1.65 -3.24
N ALA A 112 -17.12 -0.76 -3.45
CA ALA A 112 -16.09 -0.88 -4.48
C ALA A 112 -14.72 -1.06 -3.82
N GLN A 113 -13.98 -2.08 -4.23
CA GLN A 113 -12.66 -2.38 -3.68
C GLN A 113 -11.66 -2.74 -4.76
N ILE A 114 -10.45 -2.21 -4.64
CA ILE A 114 -9.35 -2.54 -5.54
C ILE A 114 -8.53 -3.68 -4.95
N TRP A 115 -8.36 -4.77 -5.68
CA TRP A 115 -7.40 -5.83 -5.35
C TRP A 115 -6.18 -5.75 -6.25
N ARG A 116 -5.01 -5.99 -5.66
CA ARG A 116 -3.71 -6.02 -6.32
C ARG A 116 -3.12 -7.41 -6.13
N GLY A 117 -3.28 -8.27 -7.13
CA GLY A 117 -2.90 -9.69 -7.05
C GLY A 117 -4.03 -10.57 -6.53
N ASN A 118 -3.70 -11.61 -5.76
CA ASN A 118 -4.64 -12.66 -5.35
C ASN A 118 -5.49 -12.26 -4.14
N GLY A 119 -6.37 -11.27 -4.31
CA GLY A 119 -7.31 -10.84 -3.27
C GLY A 119 -6.92 -9.57 -2.53
N ARG A 120 -7.56 -9.35 -1.38
CA ARG A 120 -7.23 -8.24 -0.46
C ARG A 120 -5.82 -8.40 0.09
N ALA A 121 -5.07 -7.30 0.19
CA ALA A 121 -3.76 -7.34 0.81
C ALA A 121 -3.86 -7.57 2.32
N MET A 122 -2.87 -8.24 2.93
CA MET A 122 -2.84 -8.50 4.38
C MET A 122 -3.01 -7.22 5.22
N THR A 123 -2.43 -6.11 4.75
CA THR A 123 -2.52 -4.81 5.41
C THR A 123 -3.92 -4.20 5.32
N GLU A 124 -4.71 -4.52 4.31
CA GLU A 124 -6.06 -3.96 4.11
C GLU A 124 -7.09 -4.56 5.08
N GLY A 125 -6.89 -5.81 5.52
CA GLY A 125 -7.78 -6.47 6.49
C GLY A 125 -7.51 -6.08 7.96
N SER A 126 -6.38 -5.43 8.24
CA SER A 126 -5.92 -5.21 9.61
C SER A 126 -6.87 -4.30 10.42
N PRO A 127 -7.01 -4.53 11.75
CA PRO A 127 -7.75 -3.60 12.62
C PRO A 127 -7.18 -2.19 12.61
N LEU A 128 -5.85 -2.06 12.44
CA LEU A 128 -5.16 -0.78 12.42
C LEU A 128 -5.55 0.05 11.19
N THR A 129 -5.57 -0.55 10.00
CA THR A 129 -5.98 0.15 8.77
C THR A 129 -7.45 0.53 8.81
N ARG A 130 -8.32 -0.30 9.37
CA ARG A 130 -9.73 0.05 9.62
C ARG A 130 -9.90 1.20 10.62
N ALA A 131 -9.18 1.15 11.74
CA ALA A 131 -9.22 2.23 12.73
C ALA A 131 -8.71 3.55 12.15
N LEU A 132 -7.66 3.50 11.33
CA LEU A 132 -7.08 4.65 10.66
C LEU A 132 -8.01 5.22 9.57
N ALA A 133 -8.66 4.35 8.79
CA ALA A 133 -9.70 4.76 7.83
C ALA A 133 -10.88 5.44 8.54
N LEU A 134 -11.32 4.91 9.68
CA LEU A 134 -12.37 5.50 10.50
C LEU A 134 -11.95 6.83 11.16
N ALA A 135 -10.69 6.94 11.58
CA ALA A 135 -10.17 8.20 12.12
C ALA A 135 -10.13 9.28 11.03
N ARG A 136 -9.67 8.93 9.83
CA ARG A 136 -9.70 9.82 8.65
C ARG A 136 -11.12 10.23 8.30
N SER A 137 -12.07 9.30 8.23
CA SER A 137 -13.46 9.64 7.89
C SER A 137 -14.10 10.58 8.92
N ARG A 138 -13.81 10.42 10.21
CA ARG A 138 -14.26 11.37 11.25
C ARG A 138 -13.62 12.75 11.09
N ALA A 139 -12.32 12.82 10.84
CA ALA A 139 -11.62 14.08 10.61
C ALA A 139 -12.09 14.79 9.34
N ALA A 140 -12.44 14.02 8.30
CA ALA A 140 -13.03 14.49 7.06
C ALA A 140 -14.43 15.09 7.29
N ALA A 141 -15.29 14.36 8.01
CA ALA A 141 -16.63 14.81 8.37
C ALA A 141 -16.62 16.11 9.19
N GLN A 142 -15.61 16.30 10.05
CA GLN A 142 -15.43 17.54 10.81
C GLN A 142 -15.01 18.73 9.94
N ARG A 143 -14.30 18.48 8.82
CA ARG A 143 -13.85 19.52 7.89
C ARG A 143 -14.82 19.78 6.73
N GLY A 144 -15.84 18.95 6.56
CA GLY A 144 -16.74 19.02 5.41
C GLY A 144 -16.06 18.67 4.07
N GLU A 145 -14.90 18.02 4.11
CA GLU A 145 -14.10 17.65 2.94
C GLU A 145 -14.19 16.15 2.66
N ILE A 146 -14.11 15.80 1.37
CA ILE A 146 -13.80 14.44 0.92
C ILE A 146 -12.27 14.30 0.96
N ASP A 147 -11.76 13.66 2.02
CA ASP A 147 -10.32 13.67 2.39
C ASP A 147 -9.41 12.87 1.43
N ASP A 148 -9.98 12.05 0.55
CA ASP A 148 -9.23 11.28 -0.45
C ASP A 148 -9.90 11.34 -1.83
N PRO A 149 -9.40 12.19 -2.76
CA PRO A 149 -10.01 12.38 -4.06
C PRO A 149 -10.00 11.11 -4.92
N ALA A 150 -9.01 10.23 -4.74
CA ALA A 150 -8.95 8.96 -5.47
C ALA A 150 -10.08 8.01 -5.04
N THR A 151 -10.35 7.92 -3.73
CA THR A 151 -11.42 7.06 -3.20
C THR A 151 -12.79 7.56 -3.64
N ALA A 152 -13.02 8.88 -3.61
CA ALA A 152 -14.29 9.44 -4.04
C ALA A 152 -14.50 9.35 -5.55
N SER A 153 -13.46 9.58 -6.35
CA SER A 153 -13.48 9.32 -7.79
C SER A 153 -13.88 7.87 -8.06
N LEU A 154 -13.22 6.89 -7.44
CA LEU A 154 -13.54 5.47 -7.63
C LEU A 154 -14.98 5.13 -7.20
N ALA A 155 -15.42 5.65 -6.05
CA ALA A 155 -16.78 5.40 -5.55
C ALA A 155 -17.85 5.97 -6.50
N GLY A 156 -17.65 7.19 -7.00
CA GLY A 156 -18.52 7.81 -7.99
C GLY A 156 -18.56 7.00 -9.30
N LEU A 157 -17.38 6.60 -9.81
CA LEU A 157 -17.28 5.79 -11.02
C LEU A 157 -17.93 4.42 -10.87
N ALA A 158 -17.75 3.74 -9.73
CA ALA A 158 -18.40 2.45 -9.48
C ALA A 158 -19.93 2.57 -9.45
N LEU A 159 -20.45 3.64 -8.84
CA LEU A 159 -21.88 3.91 -8.82
C LEU A 159 -22.43 4.21 -10.22
N THR A 160 -21.78 5.11 -10.96
CA THR A 160 -22.16 5.43 -12.34
C THR A 160 -22.12 4.19 -13.22
N LEU A 161 -21.08 3.36 -13.10
CA LEU A 161 -20.94 2.13 -13.87
C LEU A 161 -22.12 1.16 -13.65
N VAL A 162 -22.64 1.05 -12.43
CA VAL A 162 -23.76 0.15 -12.13
C VAL A 162 -25.11 0.76 -12.52
N VAL A 163 -25.29 2.07 -12.30
CA VAL A 163 -26.60 2.74 -12.44
C VAL A 163 -26.82 3.31 -13.84
N TYR A 164 -25.83 4.04 -14.37
CA TYR A 164 -25.90 4.73 -15.66
C TYR A 164 -24.54 4.65 -16.37
N PRO A 165 -24.16 3.48 -16.91
CA PRO A 165 -22.84 3.31 -17.48
C PRO A 165 -22.66 4.13 -18.75
N ASP A 166 -21.50 4.79 -18.85
CA ASP A 166 -21.07 5.55 -20.02
C ASP A 166 -19.60 5.25 -20.36
N GLU A 167 -19.17 5.71 -21.53
CA GLU A 167 -17.83 5.48 -22.07
C GLU A 167 -16.75 6.24 -21.28
N ALA A 168 -17.10 7.40 -20.74
CA ALA A 168 -16.23 8.20 -19.88
C ALA A 168 -15.89 7.45 -18.57
N THR A 169 -16.85 6.73 -18.00
CA THR A 169 -16.68 5.94 -16.78
C THR A 169 -15.72 4.79 -17.01
N ALA A 170 -15.83 4.08 -18.13
CA ALA A 170 -14.89 3.01 -18.49
C ALA A 170 -13.45 3.55 -18.63
N THR A 171 -13.29 4.71 -19.26
CA THR A 171 -11.98 5.38 -19.41
C THR A 171 -11.42 5.80 -18.06
N ALA A 172 -12.22 6.44 -17.22
CA ALA A 172 -11.79 6.89 -15.89
C ALA A 172 -11.50 5.71 -14.93
N LEU A 173 -12.17 4.56 -15.09
CA LEU A 173 -11.79 3.33 -14.37
C LEU A 173 -10.44 2.76 -14.86
N ALA A 174 -10.13 2.89 -16.14
CA ALA A 174 -8.81 2.58 -16.65
C ALA A 174 -7.75 3.55 -16.09
N ASP A 175 -8.12 4.79 -15.76
CA ASP A 175 -7.24 5.73 -15.05
C ASP A 175 -6.91 5.27 -13.62
N HIS A 176 -7.82 4.56 -12.98
CA HIS A 176 -7.56 3.85 -11.72
C HIS A 176 -6.71 2.58 -11.88
N GLY A 177 -6.27 2.26 -13.09
CA GLY A 177 -5.49 1.06 -13.41
C GLY A 177 -6.31 -0.23 -13.32
N ILE A 178 -7.65 -0.14 -13.36
CA ILE A 178 -8.55 -1.30 -13.33
C ILE A 178 -8.46 -2.01 -14.68
N ASP A 179 -8.17 -3.31 -14.69
CA ASP A 179 -8.19 -4.14 -15.91
C ASP A 179 -9.38 -5.09 -15.95
N THR A 180 -9.82 -5.56 -14.78
CA THR A 180 -10.95 -6.47 -14.66
C THR A 180 -11.87 -6.05 -13.51
N ILE A 181 -13.15 -6.36 -13.66
CA ILE A 181 -14.18 -6.15 -12.65
C ILE A 181 -14.72 -7.52 -12.26
N LEU A 182 -14.76 -7.78 -10.95
CA LEU A 182 -15.25 -9.02 -10.37
C LEU A 182 -16.49 -8.72 -9.53
N VAL A 183 -17.59 -9.42 -9.82
CA VAL A 183 -18.77 -9.48 -8.97
C VAL A 183 -18.74 -10.84 -8.26
N PRO A 184 -18.42 -10.89 -6.95
CA PRO A 184 -18.22 -12.15 -6.27
C PRO A 184 -19.46 -13.05 -6.28
N LEU A 185 -19.24 -14.36 -6.37
CA LEU A 185 -20.32 -15.33 -6.35
C LEU A 185 -21.12 -15.22 -5.04
N GLY A 186 -22.45 -15.11 -5.16
CA GLY A 186 -23.34 -14.98 -4.00
C GLY A 186 -23.26 -13.63 -3.28
N ALA A 187 -22.60 -12.62 -3.86
CA ALA A 187 -22.62 -11.26 -3.31
C ALA A 187 -24.06 -10.69 -3.35
N PRO A 188 -24.53 -10.02 -2.29
CA PRO A 188 -25.81 -9.32 -2.31
C PRO A 188 -25.87 -8.32 -3.47
N GLY A 189 -26.99 -8.31 -4.21
CA GLY A 189 -27.16 -7.44 -5.39
C GLY A 189 -26.27 -7.79 -6.58
N GLY A 190 -25.62 -8.96 -6.59
CA GLY A 190 -24.69 -9.36 -7.65
C GLY A 190 -25.35 -9.42 -9.04
N ASP A 191 -26.59 -9.89 -9.13
CA ASP A 191 -27.32 -10.00 -10.40
C ASP A 191 -27.63 -8.61 -11.00
N ASP A 192 -28.06 -7.65 -10.17
CA ASP A 192 -28.34 -6.28 -10.60
C ASP A 192 -27.06 -5.58 -11.07
N ILE A 193 -25.96 -5.76 -10.32
CA ILE A 193 -24.63 -5.27 -10.71
C ILE A 193 -24.22 -5.89 -12.05
N ALA A 194 -24.32 -7.21 -12.19
CA ALA A 194 -23.99 -7.92 -13.42
C ALA A 194 -24.81 -7.41 -14.62
N GLN A 195 -26.09 -7.12 -14.40
CA GLN A 195 -26.97 -6.57 -15.43
C GLN A 195 -26.58 -5.14 -15.83
N GLY A 196 -26.17 -4.29 -14.88
CA GLY A 196 -25.61 -2.96 -15.15
C GLY A 196 -24.33 -3.04 -15.97
N LEU A 197 -23.38 -3.90 -15.55
CA LEU A 197 -22.10 -4.12 -16.25
C LEU A 197 -22.30 -4.66 -17.67
N ALA A 198 -23.31 -5.50 -17.91
CA ALA A 198 -23.59 -6.05 -19.24
C ALA A 198 -24.05 -4.98 -20.26
N ARG A 199 -24.52 -3.82 -19.80
CA ARG A 199 -24.93 -2.69 -20.65
C ARG A 199 -23.81 -1.65 -20.82
N ALA A 200 -22.73 -1.77 -20.07
CA ALA A 200 -21.71 -0.74 -20.02
C ALA A 200 -20.80 -0.77 -21.25
N PRO A 201 -20.60 0.37 -21.95
CA PRO A 201 -19.63 0.45 -23.02
C PRO A 201 -18.21 0.23 -22.49
N GLY A 202 -17.34 -0.36 -23.31
CA GLY A 202 -15.96 -0.65 -22.92
C GLY A 202 -15.80 -1.80 -21.91
N LEU A 203 -16.88 -2.51 -21.54
CA LEU A 203 -16.79 -3.76 -20.77
C LEU A 203 -17.07 -4.98 -21.65
N GLU A 204 -16.20 -5.98 -21.53
CA GLU A 204 -16.35 -7.27 -22.17
C GLU A 204 -16.59 -8.34 -21.11
N LYS A 205 -17.71 -9.07 -21.18
CA LYS A 205 -17.95 -10.21 -20.27
C LYS A 205 -16.93 -11.31 -20.59
N VAL A 206 -16.09 -11.65 -19.62
CA VAL A 206 -15.10 -12.74 -19.75
C VAL A 206 -15.77 -14.09 -19.51
N GLY A 207 -16.64 -14.15 -18.49
CA GLY A 207 -17.37 -15.35 -18.14
C GLY A 207 -17.75 -15.38 -16.66
N ASP A 208 -18.45 -16.45 -16.30
CA ASP A 208 -18.82 -16.77 -14.92
C ASP A 208 -17.83 -17.82 -14.40
N THR A 209 -17.23 -17.57 -13.23
CA THR A 209 -16.17 -18.40 -12.62
C THR A 209 -16.55 -18.79 -11.20
N ASP A 210 -15.79 -19.70 -10.58
CA ASP A 210 -15.98 -20.06 -9.16
C ASP A 210 -15.81 -18.86 -8.21
N ALA A 211 -15.06 -17.83 -8.62
CA ALA A 211 -14.90 -16.59 -7.87
C ALA A 211 -16.11 -15.64 -8.04
N GLY A 212 -16.91 -15.82 -9.09
CA GLY A 212 -17.98 -14.90 -9.49
C GLY A 212 -17.93 -14.55 -10.97
N ALA A 213 -18.76 -13.58 -11.35
CA ALA A 213 -18.85 -13.08 -12.73
C ALA A 213 -17.75 -12.03 -13.00
N VAL A 214 -17.16 -12.09 -14.19
CA VAL A 214 -15.94 -11.34 -14.52
C VAL A 214 -16.12 -10.56 -15.82
N TRP A 215 -15.73 -9.29 -15.78
CA TRP A 215 -15.67 -8.40 -16.94
C TRP A 215 -14.25 -7.88 -17.11
N ARG A 216 -13.86 -7.66 -18.36
CA ARG A 216 -12.61 -7.03 -18.74
C ARG A 216 -12.89 -5.62 -19.23
N LEU A 217 -12.08 -4.67 -18.77
CA LEU A 217 -12.21 -3.26 -19.11
C LEU A 217 -11.34 -2.91 -20.32
N ARG A 218 -11.97 -2.52 -21.42
CA ARG A 218 -11.34 -2.15 -22.71
C ARG A 218 -11.98 -0.88 -23.29
N PRO A 219 -11.81 0.28 -22.64
CA PRO A 219 -12.22 1.56 -23.22
C PRO A 219 -11.48 1.75 -24.55
N ASP A 220 -12.23 1.94 -25.64
CA ASP A 220 -11.69 2.07 -27.01
C ASP A 220 -10.71 0.95 -27.43
N GLY A 221 -10.88 -0.25 -26.88
CA GLY A 221 -9.96 -1.38 -27.11
C GLY A 221 -8.60 -1.25 -26.40
N ALA A 222 -8.35 -0.16 -25.67
CA ALA A 222 -7.12 0.08 -24.97
C ALA A 222 -6.99 -0.80 -23.72
N GLN A 223 -5.75 -1.21 -23.42
CA GLN A 223 -5.44 -1.95 -22.21
C GLN A 223 -5.12 -0.98 -21.07
N SER A 224 -5.78 -1.18 -19.94
CA SER A 224 -5.45 -0.50 -18.70
C SER A 224 -4.06 -0.90 -18.19
N ALA A 225 -3.38 0.05 -17.55
CA ALA A 225 -2.08 -0.15 -16.93
C ALA A 225 -1.87 0.82 -15.76
N ARG A 226 -1.05 0.40 -14.80
CA ARG A 226 -0.65 1.22 -13.64
C ARG A 226 0.14 2.46 -14.06
N VAL A 227 0.95 2.37 -15.11
CA VAL A 227 1.76 3.50 -15.62
C VAL A 227 1.50 3.69 -17.10
N ARG A 228 1.16 4.91 -17.47
CA ARG A 228 0.73 5.26 -18.83
C ARG A 228 1.37 6.57 -19.28
N ILE A 229 1.70 6.66 -20.55
CA ILE A 229 2.16 7.88 -21.21
C ILE A 229 0.98 8.42 -22.01
N LEU A 230 0.53 9.61 -21.66
CA LEU A 230 -0.62 10.25 -22.33
C LEU A 230 -0.14 10.86 -23.64
N ALA A 231 -0.74 10.45 -24.75
CA ALA A 231 -0.41 10.99 -26.06
C ALA A 231 -1.05 12.37 -26.28
N THR A 232 -0.40 13.22 -27.07
CA THR A 232 -0.89 14.58 -27.39
C THR A 232 -2.20 14.60 -28.19
N GLY A 233 -2.54 13.51 -28.88
CA GLY A 233 -3.76 13.35 -29.68
C GLY A 233 -4.86 12.52 -29.03
N GLY A 234 -4.74 12.20 -27.73
CA GLY A 234 -5.63 11.28 -27.03
C GLY A 234 -5.11 9.84 -27.01
N GLY A 235 -5.65 9.04 -26.08
CA GLY A 235 -5.17 7.69 -25.80
C GLY A 235 -3.86 7.65 -24.99
N TRP A 236 -3.35 6.44 -24.76
CA TRP A 236 -2.15 6.24 -23.96
C TRP A 236 -1.31 5.04 -24.42
N ALA A 237 -0.01 5.12 -24.13
CA ALA A 237 0.91 4.00 -24.22
C ALA A 237 1.20 3.43 -22.82
N ASN A 238 1.23 2.10 -22.70
CA ASN A 238 1.48 1.44 -21.42
C ASN A 238 2.98 1.32 -21.14
N VAL A 239 3.38 1.60 -19.90
CA VAL A 239 4.75 1.39 -19.44
C VAL A 239 4.80 0.21 -18.48
N GLY A 240 5.79 -0.67 -18.70
CA GLY A 240 6.06 -1.82 -17.85
C GLY A 240 6.30 -1.42 -16.39
N SER A 241 5.53 -1.99 -15.47
CA SER A 241 5.63 -1.74 -14.04
C SER A 241 5.23 -2.96 -13.21
N THR A 242 5.67 -2.95 -11.96
CA THR A 242 5.19 -3.81 -10.89
C THR A 242 4.28 -3.02 -9.95
N ASN A 243 3.79 -3.65 -8.88
CA ASN A 243 3.04 -2.97 -7.83
C ASN A 243 3.85 -1.91 -7.07
N LEU A 244 5.19 -1.98 -7.10
CA LEU A 244 6.07 -1.16 -6.26
C LEU A 244 6.95 -0.22 -7.06
N THR A 245 7.41 -0.68 -8.22
CA THR A 245 8.40 0.02 -9.03
C THR A 245 8.01 -0.03 -10.49
N THR A 246 8.46 0.98 -11.22
CA THR A 246 8.43 1.00 -12.69
C THR A 246 9.86 1.04 -13.16
N ASP A 247 10.21 0.14 -14.07
CA ASP A 247 11.49 0.15 -14.78
C ASP A 247 11.25 -0.36 -16.20
N GLY A 248 11.34 0.54 -17.18
CA GLY A 248 11.03 0.21 -18.57
C GLY A 248 11.59 1.23 -19.56
N ALA A 249 11.88 0.76 -20.77
CA ALA A 249 12.22 1.64 -21.88
C ALA A 249 10.96 2.39 -22.36
N VAL A 250 11.12 3.67 -22.65
CA VAL A 250 10.08 4.55 -23.14
C VAL A 250 10.56 5.18 -24.44
N GLU A 251 9.79 5.02 -25.51
CA GLU A 251 10.11 5.54 -26.84
C GLU A 251 9.64 7.00 -27.07
N ALA A 252 9.08 7.63 -26.03
CA ALA A 252 8.44 8.95 -26.03
C ALA A 252 7.23 9.03 -26.97
N SER A 253 6.03 8.91 -26.40
CA SER A 253 4.76 9.09 -27.14
C SER A 253 3.90 10.23 -26.61
N GLY A 254 4.41 11.07 -25.70
CA GLY A 254 3.68 12.21 -25.19
C GLY A 254 4.38 12.96 -24.05
N PRO A 255 3.83 14.11 -23.61
CA PRO A 255 4.49 15.03 -22.69
C PRO A 255 4.42 14.60 -21.22
N THR A 256 3.56 13.65 -20.88
CA THR A 256 3.24 13.32 -19.49
C THR A 256 3.20 11.81 -19.27
N VAL A 257 3.84 11.36 -18.20
CA VAL A 257 3.64 10.01 -17.66
C VAL A 257 2.78 10.09 -16.40
N THR A 258 1.74 9.28 -16.34
CA THR A 258 0.77 9.23 -15.25
C THR A 258 0.77 7.85 -14.61
N LEU A 259 0.83 7.86 -13.27
CA LEU A 259 0.69 6.70 -12.40
C LEU A 259 -0.74 6.66 -11.90
N ALA A 260 -1.40 5.50 -11.98
CA ALA A 260 -2.67 5.24 -11.32
C ALA A 260 -2.54 5.15 -9.78
N GLU A 261 -1.70 5.96 -9.16
CA GLU A 261 -1.46 6.00 -7.72
C GLU A 261 -1.77 7.40 -7.19
N ARG A 262 -2.21 7.47 -5.93
CA ARG A 262 -2.46 8.75 -5.26
C ARG A 262 -1.23 9.64 -5.35
N ALA A 263 -1.45 10.90 -5.75
CA ALA A 263 -0.44 11.93 -5.73
C ALA A 263 0.17 12.06 -4.33
N ASP A 264 1.50 12.03 -4.24
CA ASP A 264 2.23 12.07 -2.98
C ASP A 264 3.66 12.55 -3.19
N SER A 265 4.15 13.38 -2.26
CA SER A 265 5.52 13.92 -2.32
C SER A 265 6.64 12.86 -2.26
N GLY A 266 6.32 11.63 -1.85
CA GLY A 266 7.25 10.52 -1.82
C GLY A 266 7.51 9.88 -3.18
N TRP A 267 6.70 10.18 -4.21
CA TRP A 267 6.95 9.67 -5.56
C TRP A 267 8.15 10.37 -6.20
N ARG A 268 9.00 9.58 -6.85
CA ARG A 268 10.13 10.09 -7.64
C ARG A 268 10.19 9.34 -8.97
N ALA A 269 10.41 10.10 -10.04
CA ALA A 269 10.60 9.57 -11.38
C ALA A 269 11.92 10.07 -11.96
N THR A 270 12.62 9.18 -12.66
CA THR A 270 13.86 9.51 -13.37
C THR A 270 13.84 8.92 -14.77
N LEU A 271 14.34 9.67 -15.76
CA LEU A 271 14.58 9.22 -17.13
C LEU A 271 16.09 9.20 -17.38
N ASP A 272 16.65 8.02 -17.64
CA ASP A 272 18.11 7.81 -17.74
C ASP A 272 18.91 8.44 -16.58
N GLY A 273 18.33 8.36 -15.37
CA GLY A 273 18.90 8.91 -14.14
C GLY A 273 18.67 10.40 -13.90
N ARG A 274 18.08 11.14 -14.85
CA ARG A 274 17.68 12.54 -14.66
C ARG A 274 16.30 12.63 -14.04
N SER A 275 16.15 13.42 -12.97
CA SER A 275 14.86 13.61 -12.30
C SER A 275 13.84 14.23 -13.24
N LEU A 276 12.60 13.74 -13.17
CA LEU A 276 11.45 14.35 -13.82
C LEU A 276 10.70 15.23 -12.84
N ASP A 277 10.11 16.32 -13.35
CA ASP A 277 9.32 17.24 -12.54
C ASP A 277 7.90 16.70 -12.36
N PRO A 278 7.36 16.69 -11.12
CA PRO A 278 5.97 16.33 -10.89
C PRO A 278 5.05 17.39 -11.50
N VAL A 279 3.96 16.95 -12.11
CA VAL A 279 2.93 17.82 -12.68
C VAL A 279 1.57 17.47 -12.12
N ALA A 280 0.67 18.47 -12.05
CA ALA A 280 -0.71 18.24 -11.65
C ALA A 280 -1.39 17.28 -12.63
N SER A 281 -2.07 16.27 -12.09
CA SER A 281 -2.86 15.36 -12.91
C SER A 281 -4.19 16.00 -13.33
N ALA A 282 -4.64 15.70 -14.54
CA ALA A 282 -5.93 16.13 -15.06
C ALA A 282 -7.12 15.53 -14.28
N ASP A 283 -6.97 14.33 -13.72
CA ASP A 283 -8.00 13.65 -12.92
C ASP A 283 -8.07 14.17 -11.46
N GLY A 284 -7.16 15.05 -11.06
CA GLY A 284 -7.13 15.67 -9.74
C GLY A 284 -6.69 14.76 -8.58
N TRP A 285 -6.33 13.50 -8.82
CA TRP A 285 -5.94 12.57 -7.75
C TRP A 285 -4.66 11.78 -8.02
N SER A 286 -4.34 11.52 -9.30
CA SER A 286 -3.25 10.63 -9.65
C SER A 286 -1.90 11.33 -9.72
N GLN A 287 -0.81 10.58 -9.63
CA GLN A 287 0.55 11.12 -9.70
C GLN A 287 1.00 11.23 -11.16
N SER A 288 1.44 12.41 -11.60
CA SER A 288 1.97 12.63 -12.94
C SER A 288 3.36 13.28 -12.93
N PHE A 289 4.14 13.05 -13.98
CA PHE A 289 5.45 13.66 -14.23
C PHE A 289 5.58 14.13 -15.67
N ALA A 290 6.28 15.26 -15.87
CA ALA A 290 6.66 15.73 -17.20
C ALA A 290 7.69 14.77 -17.82
N LEU A 291 7.42 14.29 -19.03
CA LEU A 291 8.30 13.38 -19.75
C LEU A 291 9.11 14.16 -20.80
N VAL A 292 10.44 14.08 -20.70
CA VAL A 292 11.39 14.81 -21.56
C VAL A 292 12.13 13.86 -22.50
N GLY A 293 11.43 13.35 -23.50
CA GLY A 293 12.00 12.47 -24.52
C GLY A 293 11.97 10.99 -24.16
N ALA A 294 12.79 10.21 -24.87
CA ALA A 294 12.86 8.75 -24.79
C ALA A 294 14.01 8.33 -23.87
N GLY A 295 13.90 7.14 -23.27
CA GLY A 295 14.93 6.62 -22.36
C GLY A 295 14.39 5.56 -21.39
N ARG A 296 15.21 5.18 -20.42
CA ARG A 296 14.81 4.26 -19.36
C ARG A 296 14.12 5.02 -18.24
N LEU A 297 12.82 4.78 -18.06
CA LEU A 297 12.02 5.39 -17.02
C LEU A 297 12.04 4.53 -15.76
N THR A 298 12.40 5.14 -14.64
CA THR A 298 12.32 4.52 -13.31
C THR A 298 11.41 5.35 -12.41
N ILE A 299 10.40 4.73 -11.82
CA ILE A 299 9.50 5.38 -10.85
C ILE A 299 9.46 4.57 -9.56
N VAL A 300 9.67 5.24 -8.43
CA VAL A 300 9.68 4.64 -7.10
C VAL A 300 8.97 5.54 -6.09
N HIS A 301 8.34 4.92 -5.08
CA HIS A 301 7.85 5.64 -3.90
C HIS A 301 8.86 5.54 -2.77
N ARG A 302 9.14 6.66 -2.11
CA ARG A 302 9.92 6.71 -0.87
C ARG A 302 9.21 7.54 0.17
N ALA A 303 8.67 6.86 1.18
CA ALA A 303 8.02 7.55 2.28
C ALA A 303 9.06 8.30 3.15
N TRP A 304 8.71 9.52 3.58
CA TRP A 304 9.59 10.35 4.40
C TRP A 304 9.96 9.68 5.73
N TRP A 305 9.06 8.87 6.30
CA TRP A 305 9.27 8.18 7.58
C TRP A 305 10.31 7.05 7.50
N THR A 306 10.73 6.68 6.30
CA THR A 306 11.81 5.69 6.10
C THR A 306 13.13 6.18 6.72
N TYR A 307 13.44 7.48 6.59
CA TYR A 307 14.67 8.06 7.14
C TYR A 307 14.76 8.00 8.68
N PRO A 308 13.76 8.46 9.46
CA PRO A 308 13.81 8.32 10.91
C PRO A 308 13.79 6.85 11.35
N TRP A 309 13.09 5.96 10.63
CA TRP A 309 13.13 4.53 10.91
C TRP A 309 14.55 3.95 10.76
N TRP A 310 15.27 4.30 9.69
CA TRP A 310 16.67 3.92 9.50
C TRP A 310 17.57 4.49 10.60
N ALA A 311 17.35 5.73 11.02
CA ALA A 311 18.13 6.34 12.10
C ALA A 311 17.94 5.59 13.43
N VAL A 312 16.70 5.23 13.78
CA VAL A 312 16.39 4.45 14.99
C VAL A 312 17.01 3.06 14.91
N SER A 313 16.89 2.39 13.76
CA SER A 313 17.45 1.05 13.54
C SER A 313 18.98 1.06 13.62
N GLY A 314 19.62 2.06 13.00
CA GLY A 314 21.07 2.25 13.07
C GLY A 314 21.56 2.52 14.49
N LEU A 315 20.85 3.37 15.24
CA LEU A 315 21.16 3.64 16.64
C LEU A 315 21.05 2.37 17.49
N ALA A 316 19.99 1.57 17.31
CA ALA A 316 19.82 0.30 18.02
C ALA A 316 20.98 -0.67 17.73
N LEU A 317 21.45 -0.73 16.48
CA LEU A 317 22.57 -1.58 16.08
C LEU A 317 23.89 -1.10 16.71
N VAL A 318 24.14 0.21 16.78
CA VAL A 318 25.31 0.78 17.47
C VAL A 318 25.29 0.46 18.96
N VAL A 319 24.12 0.59 19.61
CA VAL A 319 23.96 0.26 21.05
C VAL A 319 24.22 -1.23 21.30
N ALA A 320 23.69 -2.11 20.44
CA ALA A 320 23.93 -3.55 20.55
C ALA A 320 25.42 -3.90 20.37
N ALA A 321 26.10 -3.27 19.40
CA ALA A 321 27.53 -3.46 19.18
C ALA A 321 28.39 -2.94 20.34
N ALA A 322 28.04 -1.78 20.93
CA ALA A 322 28.74 -1.27 22.11
C ALA A 322 28.56 -2.19 23.33
N GLY A 323 27.39 -2.82 23.46
CA GLY A 323 27.11 -3.80 24.51
C GLY A 323 27.83 -5.14 24.33
N SER A 324 28.22 -5.50 23.10
CA SER A 324 28.90 -6.77 22.81
C SER A 324 30.42 -6.72 22.98
N VAL A 325 31.02 -5.54 23.19
CA VAL A 325 32.46 -5.40 23.45
C VAL A 325 32.78 -5.94 24.86
N PRO A 326 33.53 -7.06 24.99
CA PRO A 326 33.86 -7.61 26.29
C PRO A 326 34.85 -6.68 27.00
N LEU A 327 34.43 -6.13 28.14
CA LEU A 327 35.31 -5.36 29.02
C LEU A 327 36.36 -6.29 29.62
N ARG A 328 37.60 -6.25 29.09
CA ARG A 328 38.77 -6.89 29.71
C ARG A 328 38.91 -6.34 31.13
N ARG A 329 38.64 -7.19 32.12
CA ARG A 329 39.05 -6.92 33.51
C ARG A 329 40.57 -6.95 33.55
N ARG A 330 41.21 -5.80 33.83
CA ARG A 330 42.60 -5.79 34.27
C ARG A 330 42.59 -6.29 35.73
N SER A 331 43.10 -7.51 35.91
CA SER A 331 43.44 -8.11 37.20
C SER A 331 44.63 -7.39 37.83
#